data_AF-A0A2V7R0S0-F1
#
_entry.id   AF-A0A2V7R0S0-F1
#
_cell.length_a   1.000
_cell.length_b   1.000
_cell.length_c   1.000
_cell.angle_alpha   90.00
_cell.angle_beta   90.00
_cell.angle_gamma   90.00
#
_symmetry.space_group_name_H-M   'P 1'
#
loop_
_entity.id
_entity.type
_entity.pdbx_description
1 polymer ?
#
loop_
_entity_poly.entity_id
_entity_poly.type
_entity_poly.pdbx_seq_one_letter_code
_entity_poly.pdbx_strand_id
1 'polypeptide(L)'
;NDLAANSKKCTLATFHQPRFFSSDTPGWTSDDGVKNFWTRLYAAGVDLVLNGQQHQYERLKPMTPDGVVDNVQGIRSIDVGTGGESTALPVAIHPNSEVISDAFGVLKVSLFADHYTWQFVPMQGQSFSDQGSGTCH
;
A
#
# COMPACT_ATOMS: atom_id res chain seq x y z
N ASN A 1 15.07 -10.78 -12.61
CA ASN A 1 16.32 -11.25 -11.97
C ASN A 1 16.62 -10.60 -10.64
N ASP A 2 15.90 -9.54 -10.21
CA ASP A 2 16.10 -8.93 -8.89
C ASP A 2 15.47 -9.75 -7.75
N LEU A 3 14.15 -9.96 -7.77
CA LEU A 3 13.42 -10.73 -6.75
C LEU A 3 13.99 -12.15 -6.52
N ALA A 4 14.37 -12.84 -7.59
CA ALA A 4 14.94 -14.19 -7.50
C ALA A 4 16.33 -14.24 -6.84
N ALA A 5 17.05 -13.11 -6.82
CA ALA A 5 18.36 -13.00 -6.18
C ALA A 5 18.27 -12.45 -4.74
N ASN A 6 17.09 -12.02 -4.30
CA ASN A 6 16.88 -11.50 -2.96
C ASN A 6 16.73 -12.65 -1.95
N SER A 7 17.59 -12.66 -0.93
CA SER A 7 17.56 -13.63 0.18
C SER A 7 17.11 -13.01 1.51
N LYS A 8 16.70 -11.73 1.49
CA LYS A 8 16.19 -11.04 2.68
C LYS A 8 14.78 -11.52 2.96
N LYS A 9 14.48 -11.71 4.26
CA LYS A 9 13.16 -12.08 4.74
C LYS A 9 12.14 -10.99 4.40
N CYS A 10 12.45 -9.75 4.76
CA CYS A 10 11.61 -8.60 4.45
C CYS A 10 11.86 -8.06 3.05
N THR A 11 10.81 -8.00 2.23
CA THR A 11 10.86 -7.38 0.90
C THR A 11 9.76 -6.35 0.73
N LEU A 12 10.16 -5.15 0.30
CA LEU A 12 9.27 -4.04 -0.05
C LEU A 12 9.40 -3.73 -1.54
N ALA A 13 8.28 -3.43 -2.19
CA ALA A 13 8.26 -2.91 -3.55
C ALA A 13 7.58 -1.53 -3.60
N THR A 14 8.04 -0.68 -4.52
CA THR A 14 7.47 0.65 -4.75
C THR A 14 7.35 0.93 -6.24
N PHE A 15 6.22 1.51 -6.64
CA PHE A 15 5.90 1.89 -8.02
C PHE A 15 4.69 2.84 -8.00
N HIS A 16 4.33 3.47 -9.11
CA HIS A 16 3.33 4.54 -9.07
C HIS A 16 1.88 4.03 -8.93
N GLN A 17 1.44 3.14 -9.83
CA GLN A 17 0.06 2.67 -9.91
C GLN A 17 -0.23 1.48 -8.98
N PRO A 18 -1.23 1.56 -8.08
CA PRO A 18 -1.61 0.48 -7.19
C PRO A 18 -2.46 -0.60 -7.87
N ARG A 19 -2.37 -1.83 -7.35
CA ARG A 19 -3.25 -2.93 -7.75
C ARG A 19 -4.65 -2.81 -7.14
N PHE A 20 -4.72 -2.36 -5.89
CA PHE A 20 -5.94 -2.20 -5.11
C PHE A 20 -5.94 -0.81 -4.51
N PHE A 21 -7.07 -0.12 -4.61
CA PHE A 21 -7.20 1.26 -4.18
C PHE A 21 -8.66 1.65 -4.06
N SER A 22 -8.95 2.72 -3.35
CA SER A 22 -10.21 3.46 -3.43
C SER A 22 -10.06 4.61 -4.44
N SER A 23 -11.13 5.01 -5.12
CA SER A 23 -11.06 6.06 -6.15
C SER A 23 -12.29 6.97 -6.18
N ASP A 24 -12.19 8.05 -6.94
CA ASP A 24 -13.28 8.96 -7.28
C ASP A 24 -14.22 8.44 -8.39
N THR A 25 -13.96 7.23 -8.90
CA THR A 25 -14.75 6.61 -9.97
C THR A 25 -15.60 5.47 -9.41
N PRO A 26 -16.94 5.53 -9.54
CA PRO A 26 -17.83 4.50 -9.01
C PRO A 26 -17.47 3.08 -9.48
N GLY A 27 -17.28 2.17 -8.52
CA GLY A 27 -16.96 0.77 -8.78
C GLY A 27 -15.52 0.48 -9.22
N TRP A 28 -14.67 1.50 -9.34
CA TRP A 28 -13.27 1.32 -9.73
C TRP A 28 -12.37 1.29 -8.50
N THR A 29 -11.95 0.10 -8.10
CA THR A 29 -11.15 -0.10 -6.89
C THR A 29 -9.92 -0.98 -7.10
N SER A 30 -9.60 -1.30 -8.36
CA SER A 30 -8.49 -2.18 -8.67
C SER A 30 -8.06 -2.00 -10.12
N ASP A 31 -6.78 -2.25 -10.41
CA ASP A 31 -6.22 -2.19 -11.75
C ASP A 31 -5.62 -3.54 -12.18
N ASP A 32 -6.19 -4.14 -13.23
CA ASP A 32 -5.69 -5.41 -13.78
C ASP A 32 -4.42 -5.23 -14.62
N GLY A 33 -4.10 -4.02 -15.07
CA GLY A 33 -2.87 -3.71 -15.81
C GLY A 33 -1.60 -4.04 -15.03
N VAL A 34 -1.66 -3.93 -13.70
CA VAL A 34 -0.55 -4.27 -12.79
C VAL A 34 -0.68 -5.67 -12.17
N LYS A 35 -1.72 -6.45 -12.48
CA LYS A 35 -1.98 -7.76 -11.84
C LYS A 35 -0.87 -8.78 -12.07
N ASN A 36 -0.31 -8.87 -13.28
CA ASN A 36 0.80 -9.78 -13.55
C ASN A 36 2.02 -9.44 -12.69
N PHE A 37 2.31 -8.14 -12.58
CA PHE A 37 3.40 -7.66 -11.75
C PHE A 37 3.15 -8.00 -10.27
N TRP A 38 1.95 -7.73 -9.76
CA TRP A 38 1.55 -8.08 -8.40
C TRP A 38 1.60 -9.58 -8.11
N THR A 39 1.24 -10.42 -9.10
CA THR A 39 1.36 -11.88 -9.00
C THR A 39 2.80 -12.33 -8.80
N ARG A 40 3.75 -11.68 -9.48
CA ARG A 40 5.19 -11.96 -9.33
C ARG A 40 5.71 -11.50 -7.97
N LEU A 41 5.24 -10.35 -7.46
CA LEU A 41 5.59 -9.87 -6.12
C LEU A 41 5.07 -10.85 -5.05
N TYR A 42 3.82 -11.31 -5.17
CA TYR A 42 3.22 -12.27 -4.24
C TYR A 42 3.98 -13.60 -4.25
N ALA A 43 4.26 -14.14 -5.43
CA ALA A 43 5.03 -15.39 -5.57
C ALA A 43 6.48 -15.28 -5.05
N ALA A 44 7.02 -14.06 -4.97
CA ALA A 44 8.35 -13.79 -4.42
C ALA A 44 8.36 -13.49 -2.92
N GLY A 45 7.20 -13.54 -2.24
CA GLY A 45 7.13 -13.28 -0.81
C GLY A 45 7.29 -11.80 -0.45
N VAL A 46 6.80 -10.87 -1.27
CA VAL A 46 6.81 -9.45 -0.91
C VAL A 46 5.84 -9.18 0.24
N ASP A 47 6.22 -8.34 1.20
CA ASP A 47 5.42 -8.08 2.41
C ASP A 47 4.64 -6.76 2.32
N LEU A 48 5.23 -5.75 1.68
CA LEU A 48 4.71 -4.39 1.62
C LEU A 48 4.90 -3.81 0.21
N VAL A 49 3.83 -3.23 -0.33
CA VAL A 49 3.84 -2.43 -1.54
C VAL A 49 3.44 -0.99 -1.22
N LEU A 50 4.20 -0.04 -1.78
CA LEU A 50 3.93 1.39 -1.67
C LEU A 50 3.61 1.99 -3.03
N ASN A 51 2.52 2.74 -3.10
CA ASN A 51 2.05 3.41 -4.32
C ASN A 51 1.72 4.89 -4.09
N GLY A 52 1.41 5.65 -5.16
CA GLY A 52 1.15 7.08 -5.06
C GLY A 52 0.14 7.67 -6.06
N GLN A 53 -0.46 6.85 -6.92
CA GLN A 53 -1.39 7.30 -7.97
C GLN A 53 -2.63 8.02 -7.44
N GLN A 54 -3.26 7.47 -6.41
CA GLN A 54 -4.49 8.04 -5.87
C GLN A 54 -4.14 9.14 -4.87
N HIS A 55 -4.79 10.29 -4.97
CA HIS A 55 -4.47 11.49 -4.18
C HIS A 55 -5.08 11.44 -2.77
N GLN A 56 -4.86 10.33 -2.09
CA GLN A 56 -5.20 10.14 -0.68
C GLN A 56 -4.15 9.23 -0.03
N TYR A 57 -4.18 9.21 1.30
CA TYR A 57 -3.60 8.13 2.07
C TYR A 57 -4.60 6.99 2.14
N GLU A 58 -4.15 5.77 1.86
CA GLU A 58 -4.94 4.57 2.08
C GLU A 58 -4.08 3.40 2.52
N ARG A 59 -4.49 2.72 3.59
CA ARG A 59 -3.88 1.45 4.02
C ARG A 59 -4.87 0.33 3.80
N LEU A 60 -4.46 -0.70 3.04
CA LEU A 60 -5.28 -1.87 2.74
C LEU A 60 -4.75 -3.11 3.49
N LYS A 61 -5.66 -4.06 3.74
CA LYS A 61 -5.32 -5.37 4.32
C LYS A 61 -4.30 -6.12 3.44
N PRO A 62 -3.52 -7.05 4.02
CA PRO A 62 -2.74 -8.01 3.25
C PRO A 62 -3.64 -8.84 2.33
N MET A 63 -3.32 -8.89 1.05
CA MET A 63 -4.14 -9.56 0.04
C MET A 63 -3.32 -10.42 -0.92
N THR A 64 -4.00 -11.40 -1.51
CA THR A 64 -3.55 -12.11 -2.72
C THR A 64 -3.68 -11.22 -3.97
N PRO A 65 -3.11 -11.60 -5.12
CA PRO A 65 -3.27 -10.84 -6.38
C PRO A 65 -4.71 -10.67 -6.88
N ASP A 66 -5.63 -11.51 -6.39
CA ASP A 66 -7.06 -11.47 -6.70
C ASP A 66 -7.88 -10.65 -5.68
N GLY A 67 -7.23 -10.04 -4.67
CA GLY A 67 -7.89 -9.19 -3.69
C GLY A 67 -8.53 -9.96 -2.53
N VAL A 68 -8.31 -11.27 -2.45
CA VAL A 68 -8.71 -12.06 -1.28
C VAL A 68 -7.76 -11.76 -0.13
N VAL A 69 -8.30 -11.48 1.07
CA VAL A 69 -7.50 -11.24 2.28
C VAL A 69 -6.68 -12.49 2.62
N ASP A 70 -5.39 -12.31 2.82
CA ASP A 70 -4.45 -13.36 3.22
C ASP A 70 -3.48 -12.80 4.26
N ASN A 71 -3.73 -13.10 5.53
CA ASN A 71 -2.92 -12.60 6.64
C ASN A 71 -1.60 -13.37 6.83
N VAL A 72 -1.32 -14.38 6.00
CA VAL A 72 -0.12 -15.22 6.11
C VAL A 72 0.89 -14.88 5.03
N GLN A 73 0.46 -14.80 3.77
CA GLN A 73 1.34 -14.52 2.61
C GLN A 73 0.91 -13.29 1.82
N GLY A 74 -0.20 -12.65 2.18
CA GLY A 74 -0.70 -11.46 1.48
C GLY A 74 0.29 -10.31 1.54
N ILE A 75 0.33 -9.53 0.48
CA ILE A 75 1.07 -8.27 0.44
C ILE A 75 0.18 -7.19 1.05
N ARG A 76 0.70 -6.44 2.02
CA ARG A 76 0.06 -5.20 2.50
C ARG A 76 0.29 -4.09 1.47
N SER A 77 -0.75 -3.33 1.15
CA SER A 77 -0.62 -2.11 0.32
C SER A 77 -0.81 -0.87 1.17
N ILE A 78 0.06 0.12 0.98
CA ILE A 78 -0.15 1.48 1.47
C ILE A 78 0.01 2.44 0.30
N ASP A 79 -1.08 3.09 -0.07
CA ASP A 79 -1.13 4.08 -1.13
C ASP A 79 -0.97 5.46 -0.48
N VAL A 80 -0.02 6.25 -0.97
CA VAL A 80 0.44 7.48 -0.32
C VAL A 80 0.58 8.61 -1.35
N GLY A 81 -0.49 8.93 -2.08
CA GLY A 81 -0.49 10.03 -3.05
C GLY A 81 -0.70 11.40 -2.43
N THR A 82 -0.32 11.59 -1.16
CA THR A 82 -0.55 12.80 -0.35
C THR A 82 0.56 13.84 -0.50
N GLY A 83 1.33 13.77 -1.58
CA GLY A 83 2.63 14.45 -1.74
C GLY A 83 2.58 15.96 -1.99
N GLY A 84 1.40 16.53 -2.32
CA GLY A 84 1.22 17.99 -2.37
C GLY A 84 0.59 18.57 -3.64
N GLU A 85 0.22 17.77 -4.64
CA GLU A 85 -0.49 18.30 -5.82
C GLU A 85 -1.95 18.64 -5.49
N SER A 86 -2.69 17.65 -5.01
CA SER A 86 -4.07 17.75 -4.55
C SER A 86 -4.38 16.59 -3.61
N THR A 87 -5.49 16.66 -2.89
CA THR A 87 -6.05 15.51 -2.16
C THR A 87 -7.56 15.48 -2.25
N ALA A 88 -8.14 14.27 -2.24
CA ALA A 88 -9.58 14.08 -2.25
C ALA A 88 -9.97 12.77 -1.54
N LEU A 89 -11.15 12.76 -0.92
CA LEU A 89 -11.74 11.51 -0.44
C LEU A 89 -12.37 10.73 -1.61
N PRO A 90 -12.20 9.40 -1.66
CA PRO A 90 -12.76 8.58 -2.73
C PRO A 90 -14.28 8.41 -2.61
N VAL A 91 -14.94 8.13 -3.73
CA VAL A 91 -16.38 7.79 -3.77
C VAL A 91 -16.61 6.27 -3.80
N ALA A 92 -15.64 5.51 -4.33
CA ALA A 92 -15.64 4.05 -4.34
C ALA A 92 -14.56 3.55 -3.38
N ILE A 93 -14.98 2.87 -2.32
CA ILE A 93 -14.08 2.35 -1.29
C ILE A 93 -13.80 0.87 -1.55
N HIS A 94 -12.53 0.48 -1.64
CA HIS A 94 -12.16 -0.92 -1.74
C HIS A 94 -12.61 -1.67 -0.47
N PRO A 95 -13.25 -2.85 -0.56
CA PRO A 95 -13.80 -3.55 0.62
C PRO A 95 -12.76 -3.96 1.67
N ASN A 96 -11.48 -4.00 1.29
CA ASN A 96 -10.36 -4.31 2.18
C ASN A 96 -9.56 -3.08 2.64
N SER A 97 -10.08 -1.87 2.40
CA SER A 97 -9.52 -0.65 2.97
C SER A 97 -9.65 -0.66 4.49
N GLU A 98 -8.58 -0.28 5.20
CA GLU A 98 -8.56 -0.20 6.67
C GLU A 98 -8.60 1.24 7.17
N VAL A 99 -7.91 2.15 6.46
CA VAL A 99 -7.79 3.56 6.82
C VAL A 99 -7.69 4.38 5.53
N ILE A 100 -8.43 5.49 5.47
CA ILE A 100 -8.38 6.48 4.38
C ILE A 100 -8.28 7.88 4.98
N SER A 101 -7.50 8.76 4.35
CA SER A 101 -7.42 10.18 4.70
C SER A 101 -7.01 11.03 3.49
N ASP A 102 -7.55 12.24 3.39
CA ASP A 102 -7.17 13.27 2.42
C ASP A 102 -6.13 14.26 2.98
N ALA A 103 -5.54 13.97 4.14
CA ALA A 103 -4.51 14.82 4.71
C ALA A 103 -3.22 14.80 3.86
N PHE A 104 -2.64 15.98 3.64
CA PHE A 104 -1.28 16.08 3.10
C PHE A 104 -0.25 15.54 4.09
N GLY A 105 0.77 14.85 3.58
CA GLY A 105 1.83 14.27 4.40
C GLY A 105 2.66 13.24 3.65
N VAL A 106 3.56 12.58 4.37
CA VAL A 106 4.47 11.56 3.81
C VAL A 106 4.45 10.30 4.66
N LEU A 107 4.73 9.15 4.04
CA LEU A 107 4.92 7.89 4.76
C LEU A 107 6.39 7.72 5.14
N LYS A 108 6.66 7.49 6.43
CA LYS A 108 7.93 7.00 6.92
C LYS A 108 7.83 5.50 7.15
N VAL A 109 8.67 4.73 6.46
CA VAL A 109 8.81 3.28 6.68
C VAL A 109 10.19 2.99 7.29
N SER A 110 10.21 2.21 8.37
CA SER A 110 11.46 1.70 8.96
C SER A 110 11.51 0.19 8.75
N LEU A 111 12.64 -0.30 8.20
CA LEU A 111 12.83 -1.70 7.83
C LEU A 111 13.77 -2.39 8.83
N PHE A 112 13.38 -3.58 9.26
CA PHE A 112 14.16 -4.44 10.14
C PHE A 112 14.39 -5.81 9.47
N ALA A 113 15.06 -6.73 10.17
CA ALA A 113 15.39 -8.03 9.62
C ALA A 113 14.17 -8.94 9.42
N ASP A 114 13.15 -8.80 10.27
CA ASP A 114 11.98 -9.69 10.35
C ASP A 114 10.63 -8.95 10.40
N HIS A 115 10.65 -7.62 10.38
CA HIS A 115 9.46 -6.78 10.40
C HIS A 115 9.73 -5.40 9.77
N TYR A 116 8.67 -4.63 9.60
CA TYR A 116 8.72 -3.22 9.26
C TYR A 116 7.75 -2.44 10.14
N THR A 117 7.98 -1.14 10.27
CA THR A 117 7.03 -0.20 10.86
C THR A 117 6.70 0.90 9.86
N TRP A 118 5.49 1.44 9.96
CA TRP A 118 5.07 2.60 9.19
C TRP A 118 4.53 3.69 10.11
N GLN A 119 4.71 4.94 9.69
CA GLN A 119 4.14 6.12 10.31
C GLN A 119 3.80 7.12 9.22
N PHE A 120 2.55 7.55 9.17
CA PHE A 120 2.15 8.72 8.42
C PHE A 120 2.59 9.98 9.16
N VAL A 121 3.37 10.83 8.50
CA VAL A 121 3.85 12.11 9.01
C VAL A 121 3.03 13.21 8.32
N PRO A 122 2.02 13.78 9.00
CA PRO A 122 1.18 14.82 8.42
C PRO A 122 1.96 16.12 8.19
N MET A 123 1.56 16.87 7.16
CA MET A 123 1.99 18.25 6.98
C MET A 123 1.54 19.10 8.19
N GLN A 124 2.26 20.18 8.49
CA GLN A 124 1.87 21.11 9.55
C GLN A 124 0.42 21.58 9.38
N GLY A 125 -0.37 21.51 10.46
CA GLY A 125 -1.78 21.89 10.46
C GLY A 125 -2.76 20.76 10.14
N GLN A 126 -2.28 19.63 9.62
CA GLN A 126 -3.07 18.41 9.46
C GLN A 126 -3.10 17.62 10.77
N SER A 127 -4.22 16.95 11.06
CA SER A 127 -4.44 16.20 12.32
C SER A 127 -4.45 14.67 12.14
N PHE A 128 -4.53 14.19 10.91
CA PHE A 128 -4.53 12.75 10.63
C PHE A 128 -3.20 12.10 11.01
N SER A 129 -3.30 10.90 11.58
CA SER A 129 -2.16 10.04 11.88
C SER A 129 -2.55 8.59 11.69
N ASP A 130 -1.64 7.80 11.14
CA ASP A 130 -1.69 6.34 11.14
C ASP A 130 -0.28 5.81 11.39
N GLN A 131 -0.19 4.75 12.18
CA GLN A 131 1.07 4.07 12.44
C GLN A 131 0.83 2.61 12.77
N GLY A 132 1.82 1.77 12.51
CA GLY A 132 1.74 0.35 12.84
C GLY A 132 2.99 -0.41 12.45
N SER A 133 2.88 -1.73 12.51
CA SER A 133 3.95 -2.66 12.16
C SER A 133 3.40 -3.88 11.41
N GLY A 134 4.26 -4.52 10.63
CA GLY A 134 4.00 -5.77 9.94
C GLY A 134 5.18 -6.72 10.08
N THR A 135 4.92 -7.99 10.34
CA THR A 135 5.93 -9.05 10.35
C THR A 135 6.12 -9.58 8.94
N CYS A 136 7.37 -9.82 8.54
CA CYS A 136 7.66 -10.39 7.23
C CYS A 136 7.49 -11.91 7.26
N HIS A 137 6.92 -12.48 6.19
CA HIS A 137 6.72 -13.93 6.09
C HIS A 137 7.99 -14.71 5.80
#